data_AF-A0A246I352-F1
#
_entry.id   AF-A0A246I352-F1
#
_cell.length_a   1.000
_cell.length_b   1.000
_cell.length_c   1.000
_cell.angle_alpha   90.00
_cell.angle_beta   90.00
_cell.angle_gamma   90.00
#
_symmetry.space_group_name_H-M   'P 1'
#
loop_
_entity.id
_entity.type
_entity.pdbx_description
1 polymer ?
#
loop_
_entity_poly.entity_id
_entity_poly.type
_entity_poly.pdbx_seq_one_letter_code
_entity_poly.pdbx_strand_id
1 'polypeptide(L)'
;MRYWGAGAVCRFTGVASVGIAVTVGQPLSSWRAAQMCWPRNLHRSLHRNLLGCAPMPTSTLPAQPDHPIALSAALKAHTRAAHDRLDQHLLQQHIFASRQRYLCFLRVQWHFHSAVAPLYRMQDPGATRLPLIEEDLRDLGASMPVPHAWQPQPQAFSKATVLGWRYVAEGSTLGASVLLKMAAALQLHAGYGARHLRPSELGVAEYWRREREELDALVLSGQERAQACRGATDAFQFIRRCVDEEFRFE
;
A
#
# COMPACT_ATOMS: atom_id res chain seq x y z
N MET A 1 4.23 66.18 -34.63
CA MET A 1 3.46 66.55 -33.43
C MET A 1 3.62 65.40 -32.42
N ARG A 2 4.49 65.50 -31.40
CA ARG A 2 4.26 66.11 -30.05
C ARG A 2 3.17 65.33 -29.27
N TYR A 3 3.28 64.77 -28.05
CA TYR A 3 4.24 64.63 -26.92
C TYR A 3 3.75 63.40 -26.08
N TRP A 4 4.57 62.47 -25.56
CA TRP A 4 5.18 62.36 -24.20
C TRP A 4 4.26 62.41 -22.96
N GLY A 5 4.53 61.49 -21.99
CA GLY A 5 4.09 61.53 -20.58
C GLY A 5 3.99 60.14 -19.93
N ALA A 6 5.09 59.55 -19.44
CA ALA A 6 5.46 59.39 -18.01
C ALA A 6 4.48 58.50 -17.20
N GLY A 7 4.85 57.47 -16.43
CA GLY A 7 6.12 57.02 -15.85
C GLY A 7 5.79 56.42 -14.48
N ALA A 8 6.26 55.21 -14.18
CA ALA A 8 6.48 54.72 -12.81
C ALA A 8 7.30 53.43 -12.85
N VAL A 9 8.61 53.60 -12.83
CA VAL A 9 9.58 52.59 -12.43
C VAL A 9 9.57 52.56 -10.90
N CYS A 10 9.21 51.43 -10.30
CA CYS A 10 9.49 51.19 -8.88
C CYS A 10 10.74 50.31 -8.79
N ARG A 11 11.91 50.95 -8.68
CA ARG A 11 13.13 50.31 -8.19
C ARG A 11 13.01 50.21 -6.68
N PHE A 12 12.95 49.00 -6.14
CA PHE A 12 13.32 48.76 -4.75
C PHE A 12 14.77 48.28 -4.72
N THR A 13 15.68 49.21 -4.44
CA THR A 13 16.99 48.92 -3.88
C THR A 13 16.85 48.88 -2.37
N GLY A 14 17.07 47.72 -1.76
CA GLY A 14 17.05 47.55 -0.32
C GLY A 14 17.72 46.24 0.07
N VAL A 15 19.04 46.30 0.23
CA VAL A 15 19.83 45.24 0.87
C VAL A 15 19.62 45.38 2.38
N ALA A 16 18.99 44.39 2.99
CA ALA A 16 19.00 44.20 4.44
C ALA A 16 19.23 42.72 4.72
N SER A 17 20.50 42.38 4.95
CA SER A 17 20.88 41.10 5.54
C SER A 17 20.37 41.06 6.98
N VAL A 18 19.39 40.21 7.24
CA VAL A 18 19.14 39.67 8.57
C VAL A 18 19.20 38.16 8.43
N GLY A 19 20.32 37.60 8.86
CA GLY A 19 20.53 36.16 8.96
C GLY A 19 19.58 35.59 10.00
N ILE A 20 18.51 34.95 9.53
CA ILE A 20 17.81 33.93 10.30
C ILE A 20 18.26 32.61 9.70
N ALA A 21 19.15 31.93 10.42
CA ALA A 21 19.47 30.54 10.16
C ALA A 21 18.17 29.73 10.31
N VAL A 22 17.46 29.53 9.20
CA VAL A 22 16.46 28.49 9.10
C VAL A 22 17.26 27.19 9.06
N THR A 23 17.42 26.57 10.23
CA THR A 23 17.85 25.19 10.32
C THR A 23 16.90 24.41 9.41
N VAL A 24 17.42 23.90 8.30
CA VAL A 24 16.72 22.98 7.41
C VAL A 24 16.35 21.78 8.27
N GLY A 25 15.13 21.82 8.79
CA GLY A 25 14.54 20.71 9.52
C GLY A 25 14.57 19.51 8.59
N GLN A 26 15.21 18.44 9.05
CA GLN A 26 15.23 17.14 8.41
C GLN A 26 13.85 16.85 7.82
N PRO A 27 13.73 16.48 6.53
CA PRO A 27 12.44 16.16 5.96
C PRO A 27 11.86 14.99 6.76
N LEU A 28 10.73 15.23 7.43
CA LEU A 28 9.93 14.17 8.02
C LEU A 28 9.71 13.12 6.92
N SER A 29 10.23 11.92 7.11
CA SER A 29 10.12 10.86 6.10
C SER A 29 8.64 10.68 5.76
N SER A 30 8.32 10.96 4.50
CA SER A 30 6.97 11.03 3.91
C SER A 30 6.16 9.73 4.03
N TRP A 31 6.78 8.66 4.53
CA TRP A 31 6.22 7.34 4.78
C TRP A 31 5.38 7.25 6.05
N ARG A 32 5.49 8.21 6.98
CA ARG A 32 4.50 8.37 8.04
C ARG A 32 3.09 8.67 7.48
N ALA A 33 2.97 9.25 6.29
CA ALA A 33 1.67 9.50 5.65
C ALA A 33 1.03 8.23 5.09
N ALA A 34 1.81 7.27 4.57
CA ALA A 34 1.30 5.95 4.20
C ALA A 34 0.86 5.15 5.44
N GLN A 35 1.57 5.30 6.56
CA GLN A 35 1.14 4.80 7.88
C GLN A 35 -0.15 5.46 8.40
N MET A 36 -0.57 6.63 7.90
CA MET A 36 -1.81 7.30 8.32
C MET A 36 -3.06 6.74 7.64
N CYS A 37 -2.96 6.17 6.43
CA CYS A 37 -4.07 5.47 5.77
C CYS A 37 -4.40 4.11 6.42
N TRP A 38 -3.60 3.69 7.40
CA TRP A 38 -3.84 2.52 8.22
C TRP A 38 -3.98 2.94 9.68
N PRO A 39 -5.19 2.99 10.26
CA PRO A 39 -5.34 3.54 11.60
C PRO A 39 -4.46 2.78 12.59
N ARG A 40 -3.55 3.54 13.23
CA ARG A 40 -2.88 3.23 14.48
C ARG A 40 -3.96 3.28 15.56
N ASN A 41 -4.46 2.12 16.00
CA ASN A 41 -5.19 2.10 17.26
C ASN A 41 -4.19 2.09 18.39
N LEU A 42 -4.16 3.20 19.12
CA LEU A 42 -3.52 3.35 20.41
C LEU A 42 -4.05 2.25 21.35
N HIS A 43 -3.14 1.46 21.92
CA HIS A 43 -3.43 0.79 23.18
C HIS A 43 -3.61 1.87 24.25
N ARG A 44 -4.86 2.12 24.66
CA ARG A 44 -5.14 2.82 25.91
C ARG A 44 -5.09 1.77 27.02
N SER A 45 -3.97 1.72 27.73
CA SER A 45 -3.87 0.99 29.00
C SER A 45 -4.80 1.68 30.00
N LEU A 46 -5.90 1.04 30.37
CA LEU A 46 -6.74 1.47 31.48
C LEU A 46 -6.23 0.78 32.74
N HIS A 47 -5.42 1.49 33.52
CA HIS A 47 -5.22 1.17 34.92
C HIS A 47 -6.55 1.35 35.64
N ARG A 48 -7.08 0.27 36.23
CA ARG A 48 -8.27 0.28 37.06
C ARG A 48 -7.84 0.16 38.52
N ASN A 49 -8.05 1.24 39.28
CA ASN A 49 -7.90 1.26 40.74
C ASN A 49 -8.91 0.29 41.40
N LEU A 50 -8.40 -0.49 42.34
CA LEU A 50 -9.16 -1.40 43.20
C LEU A 50 -9.65 -0.67 44.44
N LEU A 51 -10.97 -0.58 44.63
CA LEU A 51 -11.63 -0.41 45.93
C LEU A 51 -12.87 -1.31 45.96
N GLY A 52 -12.97 -2.12 47.01
CA GLY A 52 -13.90 -3.25 47.11
C GLY A 52 -15.35 -2.88 47.48
N CYS A 53 -16.26 -3.78 47.11
CA CYS A 53 -17.58 -3.99 47.74
C CYS A 53 -18.08 -5.42 47.41
N ALA A 54 -18.86 -5.98 48.33
CA ALA A 54 -19.25 -7.39 48.52
C ALA A 54 -20.02 -8.07 47.34
N PRO A 55 -20.11 -9.43 47.29
CA PRO A 55 -20.70 -10.15 46.16
C PRO A 55 -22.23 -10.17 46.24
N MET A 56 -22.88 -9.75 45.14
CA MET A 56 -24.31 -9.94 44.85
C MET A 56 -24.48 -11.15 43.91
N PRO A 57 -25.65 -11.82 43.89
CA PRO A 57 -25.83 -13.08 43.17
C PRO A 57 -25.60 -12.93 41.67
N THR A 58 -24.88 -13.90 41.12
CA THR A 58 -24.46 -13.99 39.71
C THR A 58 -25.68 -14.10 38.79
N SER A 59 -26.11 -12.97 38.24
CA SER A 59 -27.00 -12.96 37.08
C SER A 59 -26.19 -13.42 35.88
N THR A 60 -26.36 -14.68 35.49
CA THR A 60 -25.78 -15.25 34.27
C THR A 60 -26.31 -14.47 33.07
N LEU A 61 -25.56 -13.47 32.60
CA LEU A 61 -25.79 -12.87 31.29
C LEU A 61 -25.72 -14.02 30.25
N PRO A 62 -26.67 -14.11 29.31
CA PRO A 62 -26.50 -15.01 28.18
C PRO A 62 -25.18 -14.63 27.49
N ALA A 63 -24.31 -15.62 27.28
CA ALA A 63 -23.07 -15.43 26.54
C ALA A 63 -23.41 -14.73 25.21
N GLN A 64 -22.91 -13.51 25.03
CA GLN A 64 -23.00 -12.85 23.74
C GLN A 64 -22.38 -13.81 22.71
N PRO A 65 -23.01 -14.04 21.54
CA PRO A 65 -22.38 -14.83 20.51
C PRO A 65 -21.00 -14.21 20.26
N ASP A 66 -19.94 -15.01 20.41
CA ASP A 66 -18.58 -14.64 20.04
C ASP A 66 -18.59 -14.33 18.54
N HIS A 67 -18.91 -13.08 18.19
CA HIS A 67 -18.83 -12.65 16.81
C HIS A 67 -17.34 -12.63 16.48
N PRO A 68 -16.86 -13.54 15.61
CA PRO A 68 -15.47 -13.53 15.23
C PRO A 68 -15.15 -12.15 14.66
N ILE A 69 -14.00 -11.60 15.05
CA ILE A 69 -13.49 -10.32 14.53
C ILE A 69 -13.67 -10.29 13.00
N ALA A 70 -14.01 -9.15 12.42
CA ALA A 70 -14.09 -8.96 10.97
C ALA A 70 -12.87 -9.58 10.23
N LEU A 71 -13.08 -10.23 9.08
CA LEU A 71 -12.00 -10.92 8.36
C LEU A 71 -10.90 -9.93 7.96
N SER A 72 -11.27 -8.75 7.47
CA SER A 72 -10.35 -7.67 7.11
C SER A 72 -9.46 -7.24 8.30
N ALA A 73 -10.03 -7.16 9.50
CA ALA A 73 -9.30 -6.85 10.72
C ALA A 73 -8.36 -7.98 11.14
N ALA A 74 -8.77 -9.24 10.99
CA ALA A 74 -7.91 -10.40 11.24
C ALA A 74 -6.73 -10.43 10.26
N LEU A 75 -6.97 -10.25 8.96
CA LEU A 75 -5.94 -10.18 7.92
C LEU A 75 -4.94 -9.05 8.22
N LYS A 76 -5.43 -7.85 8.55
CA LYS A 76 -4.63 -6.69 8.99
C LYS A 76 -3.73 -7.02 10.18
N ALA A 77 -4.26 -7.68 11.20
CA ALA A 77 -3.49 -8.05 12.38
C ALA A 77 -2.38 -9.05 12.03
N HIS A 78 -2.69 -10.11 11.27
CA HIS A 78 -1.74 -11.17 10.92
C HIS A 78 -0.63 -10.69 9.98
N THR A 79 -0.93 -9.76 9.08
CA THR A 79 0.01 -9.32 8.05
C THR A 79 0.83 -8.09 8.40
N ARG A 80 0.50 -7.40 9.51
CA ARG A 80 1.17 -6.14 9.91
C ARG A 80 2.69 -6.22 9.90
N ALA A 81 3.26 -7.23 10.55
CA ALA A 81 4.72 -7.36 10.64
C ALA A 81 5.37 -7.66 9.29
N ALA A 82 4.70 -8.43 8.42
CA ALA A 82 5.18 -8.73 7.08
C ALA A 82 5.14 -7.49 6.18
N HIS A 83 4.05 -6.73 6.25
CA HIS A 83 3.90 -5.43 5.59
C HIS A 83 5.00 -4.45 6.01
N ASP A 84 5.17 -4.21 7.32
CA ASP A 84 6.14 -3.24 7.83
C ASP A 84 7.58 -3.59 7.41
N ARG A 85 7.91 -4.89 7.35
CA ARG A 85 9.22 -5.36 6.85
C ARG A 85 9.38 -5.17 5.36
N LEU A 86 8.35 -5.43 4.55
CA LEU A 86 8.40 -5.22 3.11
C LEU A 86 8.60 -3.74 2.79
N ASP A 87 7.84 -2.86 3.45
CA ASP A 87 7.97 -1.41 3.32
C ASP A 87 9.39 -0.94 3.63
N GLN A 88 9.92 -1.33 4.80
CA GLN A 88 11.29 -0.99 5.18
C GLN A 88 12.32 -1.51 4.18
N HIS A 89 12.10 -2.70 3.65
CA HIS A 89 12.99 -3.28 2.66
C HIS A 89 12.97 -2.50 1.34
N LEU A 90 11.80 -2.15 0.81
CA LEU A 90 11.68 -1.29 -0.38
C LEU A 90 12.31 0.10 -0.18
N LEU A 91 12.25 0.65 1.04
CA LEU A 91 12.93 1.91 1.36
C LEU A 91 14.45 1.81 1.27
N GLN A 92 15.02 0.73 1.80
CA GLN A 92 16.46 0.45 1.71
C GLN A 92 16.88 0.26 0.26
N GLN A 93 16.00 -0.31 -0.55
CA GLN A 93 16.15 -0.39 -1.98
C GLN A 93 15.78 0.92 -2.67
N HIS A 94 16.01 2.14 -2.15
CA HIS A 94 15.91 3.45 -2.82
C HIS A 94 15.15 3.54 -4.18
N ILE A 95 13.90 3.05 -4.28
CA ILE A 95 13.27 2.65 -5.56
C ILE A 95 13.02 3.82 -6.53
N PHE A 96 13.10 5.05 -6.04
CA PHE A 96 12.94 6.27 -6.83
C PHE A 96 14.25 7.05 -7.06
N ALA A 97 15.41 6.49 -6.74
CA ALA A 97 16.69 7.17 -6.94
C ALA A 97 17.09 7.27 -8.43
N SER A 98 16.58 6.39 -9.28
CA SER A 98 16.79 6.43 -10.73
C SER A 98 15.69 5.66 -11.46
N ARG A 99 15.57 5.85 -12.77
CA ARG A 99 14.67 5.06 -13.61
C ARG A 99 15.04 3.57 -13.66
N GLN A 100 16.33 3.24 -13.56
CA GLN A 100 16.81 1.87 -13.49
C GLN A 100 16.27 1.16 -12.24
N ARG A 101 16.39 1.84 -11.09
CA ARG A 101 15.90 1.33 -9.82
C ARG A 101 14.39 1.22 -9.76
N TYR A 102 13.69 2.16 -10.38
CA TYR A 102 12.24 2.08 -10.54
C TYR A 102 11.83 0.95 -11.49
N LEU A 103 12.63 0.62 -12.49
CA LEU A 103 12.39 -0.51 -13.38
C LEU A 103 12.50 -1.84 -12.62
N CYS A 104 13.47 -2.01 -11.71
CA CYS A 104 13.49 -3.16 -10.79
C CYS A 104 12.20 -3.24 -9.96
N PHE A 105 11.71 -2.10 -9.44
CA PHE A 105 10.42 -2.06 -8.75
C PHE A 105 9.25 -2.46 -9.67
N LEU A 106 9.20 -2.00 -10.94
CA LEU A 106 8.19 -2.45 -11.89
C LEU A 106 8.24 -3.96 -12.16
N ARG A 107 9.42 -4.56 -12.21
CA ARG A 107 9.57 -6.02 -12.36
C ARG A 107 9.04 -6.77 -11.13
N VAL A 108 9.30 -6.29 -9.92
CA VAL A 108 8.68 -6.81 -8.69
C VAL A 108 7.15 -6.76 -8.78
N GLN A 109 6.61 -5.60 -9.17
CA GLN A 109 5.17 -5.42 -9.34
C GLN A 109 4.60 -6.36 -10.40
N TRP A 110 5.33 -6.56 -11.51
CA TRP A 110 4.94 -7.49 -12.56
C TRP A 110 4.88 -8.93 -12.06
N HIS A 111 5.90 -9.41 -11.32
CA HIS A 111 5.91 -10.75 -10.75
C HIS A 111 4.75 -10.97 -9.77
N PHE A 112 4.48 -9.99 -8.92
CA PHE A 112 3.36 -10.05 -8.01
C PHE A 112 2.02 -10.11 -8.76
N HIS A 113 1.75 -9.15 -9.64
CA HIS A 113 0.47 -9.06 -10.33
C HIS A 113 0.28 -10.15 -11.39
N SER A 114 1.34 -10.74 -11.96
CA SER A 114 1.21 -11.89 -12.87
C SER A 114 0.82 -13.17 -12.12
N ALA A 115 1.27 -13.35 -10.88
CA ALA A 115 0.84 -14.45 -10.02
C ALA A 115 -0.63 -14.29 -9.55
N VAL A 116 -1.08 -13.05 -9.32
CA VAL A 116 -2.44 -12.77 -8.82
C VAL A 116 -3.46 -12.65 -9.96
N ALA A 117 -3.07 -12.25 -11.17
CA ALA A 117 -4.01 -12.03 -12.29
C ALA A 117 -4.96 -13.21 -12.57
N PRO A 118 -4.54 -14.49 -12.54
CA PRO A 118 -5.45 -15.62 -12.70
C PRO A 118 -6.54 -15.70 -11.62
N LEU A 119 -6.31 -15.16 -10.42
CA LEU A 119 -7.28 -15.14 -9.32
C LEU A 119 -8.46 -14.21 -9.60
N TYR A 120 -8.22 -13.11 -10.32
CA TYR A 120 -9.24 -12.12 -10.69
C TYR A 120 -10.10 -12.55 -11.87
N ARG A 121 -9.53 -13.28 -12.86
CA ARG A 121 -10.28 -13.74 -14.03
C ARG A 121 -11.48 -14.63 -13.69
N MET A 122 -11.52 -15.17 -12.48
CA MET A 122 -12.65 -15.96 -11.96
C MET A 122 -13.80 -15.11 -11.39
N GLN A 123 -13.65 -13.79 -11.21
CA GLN A 123 -14.67 -12.91 -10.60
C GLN A 123 -14.84 -11.57 -11.34
N ASP A 124 -13.75 -10.88 -11.72
CA ASP A 124 -13.77 -9.62 -12.49
C ASP A 124 -12.47 -9.47 -13.30
N PRO A 125 -12.49 -9.72 -14.62
CA PRO A 125 -11.31 -9.60 -15.47
C PRO A 125 -10.71 -8.18 -15.56
N GLY A 126 -11.48 -7.12 -15.26
CA GLY A 126 -11.06 -5.73 -15.35
C GLY A 126 -10.29 -5.21 -14.12
N ALA A 127 -10.29 -5.96 -13.03
CA ALA A 127 -9.72 -5.54 -11.75
C ALA A 127 -8.18 -5.67 -11.66
N THR A 128 -7.53 -6.37 -12.59
CA THR A 128 -6.08 -6.60 -12.52
C THR A 128 -5.26 -5.39 -12.98
N ARG A 129 -4.20 -5.07 -12.21
CA ARG A 129 -3.20 -4.05 -12.59
C ARG A 129 -2.17 -4.52 -13.60
N LEU A 130 -2.10 -5.82 -13.89
CA LEU A 130 -1.04 -6.38 -14.72
C LEU A 130 -0.89 -5.67 -16.08
N PRO A 131 -1.96 -5.40 -16.86
CA PRO A 131 -1.81 -4.70 -18.15
C PRO A 131 -1.22 -3.29 -18.02
N LEU A 132 -1.53 -2.57 -16.93
CA LEU A 132 -0.97 -1.23 -16.68
C LEU A 132 0.53 -1.31 -16.36
N ILE A 133 0.96 -2.35 -15.65
CA ILE A 133 2.37 -2.58 -15.34
C ILE A 133 3.14 -2.96 -16.62
N GLU A 134 2.52 -3.74 -17.50
CA GLU A 134 3.10 -4.08 -18.81
C GLU A 134 3.21 -2.85 -19.73
N GLU A 135 2.25 -1.93 -19.69
CA GLU A 135 2.38 -0.62 -20.31
C GLU A 135 3.52 0.21 -19.71
N ASP A 136 3.63 0.25 -18.38
CA ASP A 136 4.68 1.00 -17.70
C ASP A 136 6.08 0.46 -18.04
N LEU A 137 6.24 -0.87 -18.12
CA LEU A 137 7.48 -1.50 -18.57
C LEU A 137 7.82 -1.11 -20.02
N ARG A 138 6.83 -1.09 -20.92
CA ARG A 138 7.02 -0.67 -22.31
C ARG A 138 7.36 0.82 -22.44
N ASP A 139 6.72 1.68 -21.66
CA ASP A 139 7.01 3.12 -21.60
C ASP A 139 8.50 3.37 -21.26
N LEU A 140 9.09 2.50 -20.43
CA LEU A 140 10.49 2.55 -20.03
C LEU A 140 11.44 1.71 -20.91
N GLY A 141 10.94 1.14 -22.02
CA GLY A 141 11.74 0.34 -22.96
C GLY A 141 12.19 -1.02 -22.42
N ALA A 142 11.53 -1.54 -21.38
CA ALA A 142 11.86 -2.80 -20.74
C ALA A 142 11.17 -3.99 -21.42
N SER A 143 11.85 -5.13 -21.48
CA SER A 143 11.23 -6.42 -21.81
C SER A 143 10.40 -6.94 -20.64
N MET A 144 9.34 -7.69 -20.95
CA MET A 144 8.57 -8.41 -19.93
C MET A 144 9.46 -9.40 -19.17
N PRO A 145 9.36 -9.48 -17.83
CA PRO A 145 10.05 -10.51 -17.07
C PRO A 145 9.58 -11.92 -17.45
N VAL A 146 10.43 -12.91 -17.19
CA VAL A 146 10.06 -14.32 -17.27
C VAL A 146 9.59 -14.78 -15.88
N PRO A 147 8.40 -15.37 -15.73
CA PRO A 147 7.94 -15.97 -14.48
C PRO A 147 9.02 -16.80 -13.79
N HIS A 148 9.25 -16.58 -12.50
CA HIS A 148 10.17 -17.41 -11.75
C HIS A 148 9.62 -18.84 -11.62
N ALA A 149 10.52 -19.83 -11.55
CA ALA A 149 10.13 -21.24 -11.37
C ALA A 149 9.35 -21.52 -10.07
N TRP A 150 9.53 -20.66 -9.06
CA TRP A 150 8.83 -20.71 -7.77
C TRP A 150 7.57 -19.83 -7.75
N GLN A 151 7.12 -19.33 -8.89
CA GLN A 151 5.84 -18.62 -8.99
C GLN A 151 4.72 -19.54 -8.50
N PRO A 152 3.85 -19.06 -7.58
CA PRO A 152 2.73 -19.83 -7.10
C PRO A 152 1.84 -20.31 -8.24
N GLN A 153 1.13 -21.40 -8.00
CA GLN A 153 0.21 -22.03 -8.94
C GLN A 153 -1.23 -21.81 -8.45
N PRO A 154 -1.92 -20.72 -8.88
CA PRO A 154 -3.23 -20.34 -8.40
C PRO A 154 -4.30 -21.44 -8.42
N GLN A 155 -4.20 -22.36 -9.38
CA GLN A 155 -5.10 -23.50 -9.54
C GLN A 155 -5.09 -24.48 -8.35
N ALA A 156 -4.03 -24.47 -7.54
CA ALA A 156 -3.93 -25.28 -6.32
C ALA A 156 -4.46 -24.56 -5.07
N PHE A 157 -4.86 -23.29 -5.19
CA PHE A 157 -5.29 -22.51 -4.03
C PHE A 157 -6.72 -22.84 -3.63
N SER A 158 -6.94 -22.97 -2.32
CA SER A 158 -8.29 -22.97 -1.76
C SER A 158 -8.95 -21.60 -1.97
N LYS A 159 -10.29 -21.55 -2.01
CA LYS A 159 -11.03 -20.28 -2.08
C LYS A 159 -10.60 -19.30 -0.98
N ALA A 160 -10.39 -19.80 0.25
CA ALA A 160 -9.91 -19.00 1.36
C ALA A 160 -8.50 -18.42 1.12
N THR A 161 -7.58 -19.21 0.57
CA THR A 161 -6.24 -18.75 0.19
C THR A 161 -6.33 -17.60 -0.83
N VAL A 162 -7.21 -17.72 -1.83
CA VAL A 162 -7.43 -16.67 -2.83
C VAL A 162 -7.85 -15.35 -2.19
N LEU A 163 -8.72 -15.37 -1.17
CA LEU A 163 -9.12 -14.15 -0.45
C LEU A 163 -7.93 -13.46 0.22
N GLY A 164 -7.02 -14.22 0.80
CA GLY A 164 -5.80 -13.69 1.41
C GLY A 164 -4.88 -13.00 0.40
N TRP A 165 -4.68 -13.62 -0.77
CA TRP A 165 -3.87 -13.04 -1.85
C TRP A 165 -4.52 -11.78 -2.44
N ARG A 166 -5.84 -11.81 -2.68
CA ARG A 166 -6.60 -10.64 -3.15
C ARG A 166 -6.51 -9.49 -2.15
N TYR A 167 -6.66 -9.76 -0.85
CA TYR A 167 -6.52 -8.74 0.19
C TYR A 167 -5.18 -8.00 0.12
N VAL A 168 -4.06 -8.72 -0.10
CA VAL A 168 -2.74 -8.09 -0.24
C VAL A 168 -2.65 -7.27 -1.53
N ALA A 169 -3.16 -7.80 -2.64
CA ALA A 169 -3.15 -7.08 -3.91
C ALA A 169 -3.99 -5.81 -3.88
N GLU A 170 -5.19 -5.85 -3.30
CA GLU A 170 -6.06 -4.68 -3.14
C GLU A 170 -5.55 -3.71 -2.07
N GLY A 171 -4.91 -4.21 -1.02
CA GLY A 171 -4.27 -3.38 0.00
C GLY A 171 -3.09 -2.56 -0.52
N SER A 172 -2.36 -3.08 -1.52
CA SER A 172 -1.20 -2.38 -2.12
C SER A 172 -1.56 -1.01 -2.73
N THR A 173 -2.84 -0.78 -3.02
CA THR A 173 -3.37 0.44 -3.65
C THR A 173 -3.39 1.64 -2.73
N LEU A 174 -3.42 1.41 -1.41
CA LEU A 174 -3.51 2.46 -0.40
C LEU A 174 -2.30 3.40 -0.43
N GLY A 175 -1.12 2.86 -0.72
CA GLY A 175 0.13 3.62 -0.85
C GLY A 175 0.38 4.20 -2.24
N ALA A 176 -0.40 3.80 -3.25
CA ALA A 176 -0.08 4.10 -4.66
C ALA A 176 -0.04 5.60 -4.96
N SER A 177 -0.90 6.40 -4.33
CA SER A 177 -0.90 7.86 -4.49
C SER A 177 0.39 8.53 -3.99
N VAL A 178 1.03 7.98 -2.95
CA VAL A 178 2.32 8.46 -2.44
C VAL A 178 3.43 8.06 -3.40
N LEU A 179 3.43 6.80 -3.85
CA LEU A 179 4.40 6.30 -4.83
C LEU A 179 4.34 7.09 -6.14
N LEU A 180 3.14 7.42 -6.61
CA LEU A 180 2.94 8.20 -7.83
C LEU A 180 3.55 9.61 -7.71
N LYS A 181 3.42 10.26 -6.54
CA LYS A 181 4.05 11.55 -6.28
C LYS A 181 5.58 11.44 -6.29
N MET A 182 6.14 10.35 -5.77
CA MET A 182 7.59 10.12 -5.79
C MET A 182 8.10 9.83 -7.20
N ALA A 183 7.34 9.08 -8.00
CA ALA A 183 7.65 8.77 -9.39
C ALA A 183 7.77 10.03 -10.26
N ALA A 184 7.09 11.13 -9.89
CA ALA A 184 7.18 12.41 -10.59
C ALA A 184 8.61 12.98 -10.63
N ALA A 185 9.45 12.70 -9.63
CA ALA A 185 10.87 13.09 -9.64
C ALA A 185 11.66 12.42 -10.79
N LEU A 186 11.17 11.29 -11.30
CA LEU A 186 11.71 10.57 -12.46
C LEU A 186 10.99 10.93 -13.77
N GLN A 187 10.14 11.96 -13.74
CA GLN A 187 9.23 12.37 -14.83
C GLN A 187 8.27 11.26 -15.25
N LEU A 188 7.82 10.44 -14.30
CA LEU A 188 6.82 9.40 -14.49
C LEU A 188 5.49 9.84 -13.89
N HIS A 189 4.38 9.44 -14.51
CA HIS A 189 3.05 9.82 -14.07
C HIS A 189 2.00 8.79 -14.50
N ALA A 190 0.73 8.98 -14.09
CA ALA A 190 -0.36 8.04 -14.32
C ALA A 190 -0.71 7.79 -15.80
N GLY A 191 -0.04 8.48 -16.73
CA GLY A 191 -0.17 8.30 -18.18
C GLY A 191 1.14 7.96 -18.89
N TYR A 192 2.23 7.76 -18.15
CA TYR A 192 3.54 7.33 -18.68
C TYR A 192 4.40 6.72 -17.57
N GLY A 193 4.69 5.43 -17.66
CA GLY A 193 5.59 4.70 -16.75
C GLY A 193 5.13 4.53 -15.29
N ALA A 194 3.99 5.09 -14.89
CA ALA A 194 3.40 4.91 -13.56
C ALA A 194 1.86 4.78 -13.59
N ARG A 195 1.31 4.22 -14.68
CA ARG A 195 -0.12 3.96 -14.88
C ARG A 195 -0.67 3.03 -13.82
N HIS A 196 0.09 2.02 -13.38
CA HIS A 196 -0.36 1.07 -12.37
C HIS A 196 -0.61 1.70 -10.99
N LEU A 197 -0.02 2.88 -10.74
CA LEU A 197 -0.19 3.66 -9.51
C LEU A 197 -1.39 4.62 -9.56
N ARG A 198 -2.10 4.68 -10.69
CA ARG A 198 -3.31 5.50 -10.82
C ARG A 198 -4.35 5.06 -9.78
N PRO A 199 -4.88 5.99 -8.97
CA PRO A 199 -5.94 5.66 -8.02
C PRO A 199 -7.22 5.27 -8.77
N SER A 200 -8.09 4.49 -8.11
CA SER A 200 -9.45 4.25 -8.58
C SER A 200 -10.23 5.56 -8.73
N GLU A 201 -11.17 5.62 -9.69
CA GLU A 201 -12.06 6.78 -9.86
C GLU A 201 -12.94 7.04 -8.64
N LEU A 202 -13.24 6.00 -7.86
CA LEU A 202 -13.93 6.12 -6.57
C LEU A 202 -13.08 6.84 -5.50
N GLY A 203 -11.77 6.97 -5.72
CA GLY A 203 -10.80 7.38 -4.73
C GLY A 203 -10.32 6.21 -3.85
N VAL A 204 -9.10 6.35 -3.32
CA VAL A 204 -8.39 5.28 -2.58
C VAL A 204 -9.16 4.81 -1.34
N ALA A 205 -9.68 5.74 -0.55
CA ALA A 205 -10.34 5.42 0.72
C ALA A 205 -11.68 4.68 0.51
N GLU A 206 -12.48 5.16 -0.43
CA GLU A 206 -13.78 4.59 -0.77
C GLU A 206 -13.65 3.21 -1.42
N TYR A 207 -12.71 3.06 -2.36
CA TYR A 207 -12.39 1.77 -2.97
C TYR A 207 -12.01 0.74 -1.90
N TRP A 208 -11.06 1.07 -1.02
CA TRP A 208 -10.63 0.15 0.04
C TRP A 208 -11.72 -0.15 1.07
N ARG A 209 -12.63 0.79 1.32
CA ARG A 209 -13.78 0.55 2.19
C ARG A 209 -14.68 -0.54 1.61
N ARG A 210 -15.01 -0.47 0.31
CA ARG A 210 -15.83 -1.47 -0.39
C ARG A 210 -15.19 -2.85 -0.40
N GLU A 211 -13.90 -2.93 -0.72
CA GLU A 211 -13.16 -4.20 -0.69
C GLU A 211 -13.20 -4.88 0.70
N ARG A 212 -13.08 -4.09 1.77
CA ARG A 212 -13.19 -4.63 3.14
C ARG A 212 -14.61 -5.07 3.48
N GLU A 213 -15.62 -4.30 3.06
CA GLU A 213 -17.02 -4.66 3.28
C GLU A 213 -17.39 -5.97 2.59
N GLU A 214 -16.89 -6.20 1.37
CA GLU A 214 -17.08 -7.46 0.66
C GLU A 214 -16.41 -8.63 1.39
N LEU A 215 -15.17 -8.46 1.87
CA LEU A 215 -14.48 -9.49 2.65
C LEU A 215 -15.18 -9.79 3.98
N ASP A 216 -15.68 -8.76 4.66
CA ASP A 216 -16.30 -8.88 5.98
C ASP A 216 -17.72 -9.44 5.91
N ALA A 217 -18.37 -9.39 4.75
CA ALA A 217 -19.68 -10.01 4.50
C ALA A 217 -19.61 -11.54 4.30
N LEU A 218 -18.41 -12.11 4.10
CA LEU A 218 -18.24 -13.55 3.85
C LEU A 218 -18.44 -14.37 5.12
N VAL A 219 -19.31 -15.38 5.04
CA VAL A 219 -19.49 -16.38 6.10
C VAL A 219 -18.45 -17.49 5.90
N LEU A 220 -17.41 -17.48 6.71
CA LEU A 220 -16.30 -18.45 6.67
C LEU A 220 -16.17 -19.18 8.00
N SER A 221 -15.85 -20.47 7.93
CA SER A 221 -15.44 -21.26 9.09
C SER A 221 -14.12 -20.73 9.69
N GLY A 222 -13.83 -21.09 10.94
CA GLY A 222 -12.55 -20.74 11.57
C GLY A 222 -11.33 -21.24 10.79
N GLN A 223 -11.45 -22.42 10.16
CA GLN A 223 -10.39 -23.00 9.32
C GLN A 223 -10.16 -22.18 8.06
N GLU A 224 -11.22 -21.76 7.37
CA GLU A 224 -11.13 -20.92 6.17
C GLU A 224 -10.55 -19.54 6.50
N ARG A 225 -10.98 -18.92 7.62
CA ARG A 225 -10.40 -17.65 8.07
C ARG A 225 -8.90 -17.77 8.34
N ALA A 226 -8.46 -18.87 8.96
CA ALA A 226 -7.05 -19.15 9.18
C ALA A 226 -6.29 -19.41 7.86
N GLN A 227 -6.91 -20.10 6.89
CA GLN A 227 -6.35 -20.30 5.55
C GLN A 227 -6.19 -18.98 4.79
N ALA A 228 -7.16 -18.06 4.88
CA ALA A 228 -7.06 -16.73 4.29
C ALA A 228 -5.90 -15.91 4.89
N CYS A 229 -5.74 -15.96 6.22
CA CYS A 229 -4.62 -15.28 6.90
C CYS A 229 -3.25 -15.86 6.49
N ARG A 230 -3.15 -17.18 6.35
CA ARG A 230 -1.94 -17.82 5.81
C ARG A 230 -1.69 -17.41 4.36
N GLY A 231 -2.70 -17.45 3.50
CA GLY A 231 -2.58 -17.02 2.10
C GLY A 231 -2.10 -15.57 1.96
N ALA A 232 -2.60 -14.66 2.80
CA ALA A 232 -2.10 -13.28 2.82
C ALA A 232 -0.64 -13.18 3.27
N THR A 233 -0.23 -14.01 4.23
CA THR A 233 1.18 -14.10 4.67
C THR A 233 2.07 -14.63 3.54
N ASP A 234 1.63 -15.66 2.83
CA ASP A 234 2.34 -16.25 1.68
C ASP A 234 2.49 -15.23 0.55
N ALA A 235 1.47 -14.40 0.29
CA ALA A 235 1.54 -13.32 -0.68
C ALA A 235 2.61 -12.29 -0.32
N PHE A 236 2.72 -11.89 0.95
CA PHE A 236 3.80 -11.00 1.42
C PHE A 236 5.19 -11.64 1.32
N GLN A 237 5.31 -12.94 1.62
CA GLN A 237 6.58 -13.66 1.45
C GLN A 237 6.98 -13.75 -0.02
N PHE A 238 6.01 -13.98 -0.91
CA PHE A 238 6.24 -14.03 -2.35
C PHE A 238 6.76 -12.71 -2.90
N ILE A 239 6.06 -11.59 -2.64
CA ILE A 239 6.53 -10.27 -3.11
C ILE A 239 7.87 -9.88 -2.50
N ARG A 240 8.11 -10.24 -1.23
CA ARG A 240 9.42 -10.01 -0.59
C ARG A 240 10.53 -10.74 -1.35
N ARG A 241 10.32 -12.00 -1.70
CA ARG A 241 11.28 -12.76 -2.51
C ARG A 241 11.49 -12.14 -3.88
N CYS A 242 10.44 -11.63 -4.54
CA CYS A 242 10.59 -10.87 -5.78
C CYS A 242 11.50 -9.65 -5.60
N VAL A 243 11.36 -8.89 -4.51
CA VAL A 243 12.28 -7.76 -4.20
C VAL A 243 13.71 -8.26 -4.03
N ASP A 244 13.92 -9.33 -3.27
CA ASP A 244 15.27 -9.85 -3.04
C ASP A 244 15.95 -10.33 -4.35
N GLU A 245 15.18 -10.79 -5.35
CA GLU A 245 15.70 -11.26 -6.64
C GLU A 245 15.95 -10.12 -7.63
N GLU A 246 15.00 -9.19 -7.78
CA GLU A 246 15.10 -8.07 -8.73
C GLU A 246 16.16 -7.02 -8.32
N PHE A 247 16.56 -6.99 -7.05
CA PHE A 247 17.59 -6.11 -6.52
C PHE A 247 18.90 -6.85 -6.16
N ARG A 248 19.07 -8.13 -6.53
CA ARG A 248 20.26 -8.93 -6.17
C ARG A 248 21.56 -8.49 -6.85
N PHE A 249 21.47 -7.95 -8.07
CA PHE A 249 22.61 -7.76 -8.96
C PHE A 249 23.00 -6.27 -9.17
N GLU A 250 22.58 -5.39 -8.27
CA GLU A 250 23.01 -3.97 -8.25
C GLU A 250 24.13 -3.72 -7.23
#